data_AF-A0A2P5K206-F1
#
_entry.id   AF-A0A2P5K206-F1
#
_cell.length_a   1.000
_cell.length_b   1.000
_cell.length_c   1.000
_cell.angle_alpha   90.00
_cell.angle_beta   90.00
_cell.angle_gamma   90.00
#
_symmetry.space_group_name_H-M   'P 1'
#
loop_
_entity.id
_entity.type
_entity.pdbx_description
1 polymer ?
#
loop_
_entity_poly.entity_id
_entity_poly.type
_entity_poly.pdbx_seq_one_letter_code
_entity_poly.pdbx_strand_id
1 'polypeptide(L)'
;MIHIFYLITARSITESAFTFSPISNKWIWLGICVTIVSQLIIVYVLPNTRFNLLKTAPIPLDWWWLIMLFAFGGFIIIEMEKWISKRFTAK
;
A
#
# COMPACT_ATOMS: atom_id res chain seq x y z
N MET A 1 -2.48 -3.12 3.44
CA MET A 1 -1.28 -3.22 2.57
C MET A 1 -1.51 -2.70 1.17
N ILE A 2 -2.55 -3.13 0.44
CA ILE A 2 -2.80 -2.63 -0.94
C ILE A 2 -2.94 -1.11 -1.04
N HIS A 3 -3.56 -0.46 -0.03
CA HIS A 3 -3.69 1.00 0.02
C HIS A 3 -2.34 1.74 0.10
N ILE A 4 -1.30 1.12 0.68
CA ILE A 4 0.05 1.72 0.72
C ILE A 4 0.64 1.78 -0.68
N PHE A 5 0.54 0.67 -1.43
CA PHE A 5 0.97 0.61 -2.81
C PHE A 5 0.14 1.55 -3.70
N TYR A 6 -1.17 1.61 -3.47
CA TYR A 6 -2.05 2.55 -4.14
C TYR A 6 -1.64 4.01 -3.90
N LEU A 7 -1.33 4.38 -2.65
CA LEU A 7 -0.92 5.75 -2.28
C LEU A 7 0.36 6.17 -2.99
N ILE A 8 1.30 5.24 -3.20
CA ILE A 8 2.52 5.48 -3.98
C ILE A 8 2.17 5.74 -5.45
N THR A 9 1.29 4.94 -6.05
CA THR A 9 0.86 5.14 -7.45
C THR A 9 -0.02 6.35 -7.65
N ALA A 10 -0.87 6.71 -6.68
CA ALA A 10 -1.81 7.83 -6.73
C ALA A 10 -1.11 9.20 -6.67
N ARG A 11 0.20 9.23 -6.38
CA ARG A 11 1.00 10.46 -6.39
C ARG A 11 1.05 11.14 -7.76
N SER A 12 0.82 10.39 -8.84
CA SER A 12 0.73 10.95 -10.18
C SER A 12 -0.36 10.23 -10.98
N ILE A 13 -1.23 11.00 -11.61
CA ILE A 13 -2.33 10.49 -12.45
C ILE A 13 -1.83 10.16 -13.86
N THR A 14 -0.84 10.90 -14.37
CA THR A 14 -0.41 10.84 -15.77
C THR A 14 0.99 10.27 -15.97
N GLU A 15 1.86 10.44 -14.98
CA GLU A 15 3.26 10.04 -15.06
C GLU A 15 3.53 8.79 -14.22
N SER A 16 4.44 7.95 -14.73
CA SER A 16 4.86 6.69 -14.12
C SER A 16 5.45 6.92 -12.73
N ALA A 17 5.20 5.99 -11.80
CA ALA A 17 5.80 6.02 -10.48
C ALA A 17 7.34 5.88 -10.52
N PHE A 18 7.90 5.39 -11.65
CA PHE A 18 9.34 5.28 -11.87
C PHE A 18 10.02 6.58 -12.29
N THR A 19 9.28 7.59 -12.77
CA THR A 19 9.86 8.86 -13.22
C THR A 19 10.15 9.81 -12.06
N PHE A 20 9.47 9.65 -10.92
CA PHE A 20 9.65 10.51 -9.75
C PHE A 20 10.44 9.82 -8.65
N SER A 21 11.29 10.59 -7.96
CA SER A 21 11.95 10.09 -6.76
C SER A 21 10.89 9.68 -5.71
N PRO A 22 10.86 8.41 -5.29
CA PRO A 22 9.87 7.90 -4.32
C PRO A 22 10.01 8.56 -2.94
N ILE A 23 11.09 9.31 -2.70
CA ILE A 23 11.43 9.91 -1.40
C ILE A 23 11.17 11.43 -1.39
N SER A 24 10.78 12.02 -2.51
CA SER A 24 10.64 13.49 -2.63
C SER A 24 9.59 14.09 -1.68
N ASN A 25 8.61 13.32 -1.18
CA ASN A 25 7.66 13.80 -0.18
C ASN A 25 7.77 12.99 1.14
N LYS A 26 8.36 13.60 2.18
CA LYS A 26 8.55 12.98 3.50
C LYS A 26 7.23 12.68 4.23
N TRP A 27 6.16 13.43 3.95
CA TRP A 27 4.85 13.21 4.56
C TRP A 27 4.19 11.91 4.11
N ILE A 28 4.47 11.47 2.88
CA ILE A 28 4.00 10.17 2.37
C ILE A 28 4.58 9.04 3.22
N TRP A 29 5.89 9.10 3.50
CA TRP A 29 6.55 8.11 4.35
C TRP A 29 6.00 8.11 5.77
N LEU A 30 5.70 9.28 6.33
CA LEU A 30 5.05 9.39 7.63
C LEU A 30 3.65 8.75 7.62
N GLY A 31 2.84 9.02 6.60
CA GLY A 31 1.52 8.41 6.45
C GLY A 31 1.57 6.89 6.31
N ILE A 32 2.51 6.37 5.52
CA ILE A 32 2.75 4.93 5.39
C ILE A 32 3.15 4.32 6.74
N CYS A 33 4.07 4.96 7.46
CA CYS A 33 4.53 4.49 8.75
C CYS A 33 3.39 4.45 9.79
N VAL A 34 2.59 5.51 9.88
CA VAL A 34 1.41 5.57 10.75
C VAL A 34 0.39 4.49 10.41
N THR A 35 0.17 4.22 9.12
CA THR A 35 -0.75 3.18 8.65
C THR A 35 -0.27 1.78 9.04
N ILE A 36 1.01 1.49 8.85
CA ILE A 36 1.60 0.18 9.21
C ILE A 36 1.53 -0.03 10.73
N VAL A 37 1.93 0.97 11.52
CA VAL A 37 1.91 0.89 12.99
C VAL A 37 0.48 0.67 13.48
N SER A 38 -0.49 1.44 12.98
CA SER A 38 -1.89 1.27 13.32
C SER A 38 -2.40 -0.13 12.96
N GLN A 39 -2.02 -0.66 11.79
CA GLN A 39 -2.42 -2.00 11.38
C GLN A 39 -1.82 -3.08 12.29
N LEU A 40 -0.56 -2.96 12.69
CA LEU A 40 0.07 -3.91 13.62
C LEU A 40 -0.58 -3.87 15.01
N ILE A 41 -0.94 -2.68 15.51
CA ILE A 41 -1.69 -2.52 16.76
C ILE A 41 -3.04 -3.25 16.66
N ILE A 42 -3.77 -3.07 15.56
CA ILE A 42 -5.07 -3.71 15.36
C ILE A 42 -4.98 -5.23 15.24
N VAL A 43 -3.93 -5.76 14.59
CA VAL A 43 -3.79 -7.21 14.34
C VAL A 43 -3.20 -7.95 15.54
N TYR A 44 -2.25 -7.37 16.28
CA TYR A 44 -1.52 -8.08 17.34
C TYR A 44 -1.84 -7.60 18.75
N VAL A 45 -2.21 -6.33 18.94
CA VAL A 45 -2.46 -5.78 20.27
C VAL A 45 -3.94 -5.87 20.61
N LEU A 46 -4.83 -5.40 19.74
CA LEU A 46 -6.27 -5.36 19.99
C LEU A 46 -6.90 -6.72 20.37
N PRO A 47 -6.59 -7.85 19.70
CA PRO A 47 -7.19 -9.14 20.04
C PRO A 47 -6.84 -9.62 21.45
N ASN A 48 -5.70 -9.18 21.99
CA ASN A 48 -5.23 -9.51 23.33
C ASN A 48 -5.74 -8.53 24.39
N THR A 49 -6.45 -7.48 23.98
CA THR A 49 -7.03 -6.48 24.89
C THR A 49 -8.53 -6.67 25.02
N ARG A 50 -9.10 -6.12 26.10
CA ARG A 50 -10.56 -6.09 26.34
C ARG A 50 -11.34 -5.26 25.28
N PHE A 51 -10.63 -4.57 24.40
CA PHE A 51 -11.15 -3.73 23.31
C PHE A 51 -11.16 -4.43 21.96
N ASN A 52 -11.49 -5.73 21.90
CA ASN A 52 -11.68 -6.44 20.63
C ASN A 52 -13.01 -6.06 19.95
N LEU A 53 -13.18 -4.77 19.65
CA LEU A 53 -14.36 -4.21 18.99
C LEU A 53 -14.42 -4.63 17.52
N LEU A 54 -13.25 -4.81 16.89
CA LEU A 54 -13.10 -5.12 15.47
C LEU A 54 -13.19 -6.62 15.17
N LYS A 55 -13.29 -7.48 16.21
CA LYS A 55 -13.34 -8.94 16.11
C LYS A 55 -12.25 -9.50 15.19
N THR A 56 -11.03 -8.98 15.34
CA THR A 56 -9.87 -9.37 14.54
C THR A 56 -9.19 -10.59 15.15
N ALA A 57 -8.55 -11.39 14.30
CA ALA A 57 -7.68 -12.49 14.71
C ALA A 57 -6.23 -12.17 14.32
N PRO A 58 -5.24 -12.59 15.12
CA PRO A 58 -3.83 -12.39 14.79
C PRO A 58 -3.49 -13.15 13.51
N ILE A 59 -2.87 -12.44 12.57
CA ILE A 59 -2.44 -13.01 11.30
C ILE A 59 -1.13 -13.78 11.53
N PRO A 60 -1.03 -15.05 11.11
CA PRO A 60 0.22 -15.79 11.16
C PRO A 60 1.33 -15.08 10.37
N LEU A 61 2.56 -15.10 10.88
CA LEU A 61 3.70 -14.42 10.25
C LEU A 61 3.93 -14.88 8.80
N ASP A 62 3.68 -16.16 8.52
CA ASP A 62 3.83 -16.77 7.19
C ASP A 62 2.84 -16.23 6.15
N TRP A 63 1.79 -15.51 6.55
CA TRP A 63 0.82 -14.95 5.59
C TRP A 63 1.21 -13.55 5.13
N TRP A 64 2.13 -12.88 5.81
CA TRP A 64 2.52 -11.51 5.47
C TRP A 64 3.20 -11.41 4.10
N TRP A 65 4.00 -12.41 3.71
CA TRP A 65 4.63 -12.40 2.39
C TRP A 65 3.58 -12.54 1.27
N LEU A 66 2.55 -13.38 1.47
CA LEU A 66 1.43 -13.50 0.52
C LEU A 66 0.68 -12.17 0.39
N ILE A 67 0.35 -11.54 1.52
CA ILE A 67 -0.33 -10.23 1.52
C ILE A 67 0.51 -9.18 0.77
N MET A 68 1.83 -9.17 0.99
CA MET A 68 2.75 -8.29 0.28
C MET A 68 2.79 -8.59 -1.21
N LEU A 69 2.81 -9.86 -1.62
CA LEU A 69 2.81 -10.28 -3.01
C LEU A 69 1.54 -9.83 -3.74
N PHE A 70 0.36 -10.03 -3.13
CA PHE A 70 -0.91 -9.53 -3.69
C PHE A 70 -0.95 -8.01 -3.77
N ALA A 71 -0.45 -7.33 -2.74
CA ALA A 71 -0.40 -5.88 -2.73
C ALA A 71 0.54 -5.32 -3.82
N PHE A 72 1.67 -6.00 -4.06
CA PHE A 72 2.58 -5.71 -5.15
C PHE A 72 1.94 -5.98 -6.53
N GLY A 73 1.12 -7.02 -6.67
CA GLY A 73 0.34 -7.25 -7.88
C GLY A 73 -0.56 -6.04 -8.23
N GLY A 74 -1.22 -5.45 -7.23
CA GLY A 74 -2.00 -4.22 -7.41
C GLY A 74 -1.15 -3.04 -7.92
N PHE A 75 0.07 -2.89 -7.41
CA PHE A 75 1.02 -1.89 -7.90
C PHE A 75 1.36 -2.09 -9.39
N ILE A 76 1.67 -3.33 -9.79
CA ILE A 76 1.99 -3.66 -11.19
C ILE A 76 0.82 -3.34 -12.11
N ILE A 77 -0.40 -3.67 -11.71
CA ILE A 77 -1.61 -3.43 -12.52
C ILE A 77 -1.77 -1.94 -12.83
N ILE A 78 -1.65 -1.09 -11.81
CA ILE A 78 -1.81 0.37 -11.97
C ILE A 78 -0.69 0.95 -12.82
N GLU A 79 0.54 0.47 -12.63
CA GLU A 79 1.69 0.95 -13.39
C GLU A 79 1.61 0.52 -14.87
N MET A 80 1.09 -0.68 -15.13
CA MET A 80 0.78 -1.16 -16.48
C MET A 80 -0.32 -0.33 -17.14
N GLU A 81 -1.39 0.03 -16.39
CA GLU A 81 -2.46 0.91 -16.87
C GLU A 81 -1.92 2.29 -17.28
N LYS A 82 -1.03 2.87 -16.49
CA LYS A 82 -0.36 4.14 -16.83
C LYS A 82 0.51 4.03 -18.07
N TRP A 83 1.27 2.94 -18.20
CA TRP A 83 2.12 2.70 -19.35
C TRP A 83 1.30 2.58 -20.64
N ILE A 84 0.20 1.84 -20.60
CA ILE A 84 -0.77 1.73 -21.71
C ILE A 84 -1.35 3.10 -22.01
N SER A 85 -1.88 3.81 -21.01
CA SER A 85 -2.49 5.14 -21.18
C SER A 85 -1.53 6.14 -21.83
N LYS A 86 -0.25 6.17 -21.42
CA LYS A 86 0.76 7.05 -22.03
C LYS A 86 1.01 6.73 -23.51
N ARG A 87 0.92 5.46 -23.91
CA ARG A 87 1.05 5.06 -25.32
C ARG A 87 -0.17 5.41 -26.16
N PHE A 88 -1.38 5.39 -25.59
CA PHE A 88 -2.61 5.71 -26.31
C PHE A 88 -2.92 7.22 -26.38
N THR A 89 -2.53 8.00 -25.38
CA THR A 89 -2.71 9.47 -25.35
C THR A 89 -1.65 10.22 -26.16
N ALA A 90 -0.54 9.58 -26.55
CA ALA A 90 0.49 10.17 -27.40
C ALA A 90 0.10 10.25 -28.90
N LYS A 91 -1.18 10.53 -29.20
CA LYS A 91 -1.71 10.65 -30.56
C LYS A 91 -2.29 12.03 -30.79
#